data_AF-A0A7W9ZBQ6-F1
#
_entry.id   AF-A0A7W9ZBQ6-F1
#
_cell.length_a   1.000
_cell.length_b   1.000
_cell.length_c   1.000
_cell.angle_alpha   90.00
_cell.angle_beta   90.00
_cell.angle_gamma   90.00
#
_symmetry.space_group_name_H-M   'P 1'
#
loop_
_entity.id
_entity.type
_entity.pdbx_description
1 polymer ?
#
loop_
_entity_poly.entity_id
_entity_poly.type
_entity_poly.pdbx_seq_one_letter_code
_entity_poly.pdbx_strand_id
1 'polypeptide(L)'
;MKNKNIFKLFFVSMLFIMACKAYVEEKKEIDLLSTDVLALKNDSSGDTFKDYKDKINKLKESLKDVSNAELEEKLLKLQSLFKDKLAAKLEALKAAKQTIEGYTDKDQKKTDIWKEAKLVGVTIKFSGSSTSGNGAKMSEEAVKQIDEVINFLQWAN
;
A
#
# COMPACT_ATOMS: atom_id res chain seq x y z
N MET A 1 -4.96 60.27 -14.56
CA MET A 1 -5.68 59.05 -14.11
C MET A 1 -4.89 57.76 -14.45
N LYS A 2 -3.61 57.62 -14.06
CA LYS A 2 -2.77 56.46 -14.43
C LYS A 2 -2.54 55.43 -13.30
N ASN A 3 -2.88 55.76 -12.04
CA ASN A 3 -2.56 54.91 -10.88
C ASN A 3 -3.68 53.92 -10.47
N LYS A 4 -4.87 53.96 -11.09
CA LYS A 4 -6.00 53.09 -10.72
C LYS A 4 -5.84 51.62 -11.17
N ASN A 5 -5.03 51.35 -12.20
CA ASN A 5 -4.82 49.98 -12.71
C ASN A 5 -3.75 49.19 -11.93
N ILE A 6 -2.74 49.85 -11.35
CA ILE A 6 -1.66 49.17 -10.61
C ILE A 6 -2.19 48.56 -9.31
N PHE A 7 -3.05 49.27 -8.59
CA PHE A 7 -3.65 48.78 -7.34
C PHE A 7 -4.58 47.58 -7.57
N LYS A 8 -5.34 47.58 -8.68
CA LYS A 8 -6.14 46.43 -9.11
C LYS A 8 -5.28 45.23 -9.50
N LEU A 9 -4.17 45.46 -10.22
CA LEU A 9 -3.25 44.40 -10.61
C LEU A 9 -2.58 43.75 -9.38
N PHE A 10 -2.19 44.57 -8.39
CA PHE A 10 -1.62 44.10 -7.13
C PHE A 10 -2.61 43.27 -6.30
N PHE A 11 -3.87 43.70 -6.23
CA PHE A 11 -4.92 42.95 -5.54
C PHE A 11 -5.21 41.60 -6.20
N VAL A 12 -5.24 41.56 -7.54
CA VAL A 12 -5.41 40.31 -8.29
C VAL A 12 -4.21 39.39 -8.07
N SER A 13 -2.97 39.90 -8.10
CA SER A 13 -1.78 39.08 -7.83
C SER A 13 -1.71 38.59 -6.38
N MET A 14 -2.16 39.38 -5.41
CA MET A 14 -2.16 38.99 -4.00
C MET A 14 -3.25 37.95 -3.68
N LEU A 15 -4.42 38.08 -4.30
CA LEU A 15 -5.48 37.05 -4.27
C LEU A 15 -5.02 35.77 -4.96
N PHE A 16 -4.27 35.87 -6.06
CA PHE A 16 -3.67 34.72 -6.74
C PHE A 16 -2.63 34.03 -5.85
N ILE A 17 -1.77 34.78 -5.14
CA ILE A 17 -0.80 34.22 -4.19
C ILE A 17 -1.49 33.55 -2.99
N MET A 18 -2.57 34.13 -2.44
CA MET A 18 -3.32 33.51 -1.34
C MET A 18 -4.08 32.26 -1.80
N ALA A 19 -4.65 32.25 -3.00
CA ALA A 19 -5.27 31.07 -3.60
C ALA A 19 -4.23 29.97 -3.92
N CYS A 20 -3.03 30.34 -4.38
CA CYS A 20 -1.93 29.40 -4.60
C CYS A 20 -1.29 28.86 -3.30
N LYS A 21 -1.40 29.59 -2.18
CA LYS A 21 -0.95 29.14 -0.86
C LYS A 21 -1.99 28.32 -0.11
N ALA A 22 -3.23 28.26 -0.59
CA ALA A 22 -4.26 27.44 0.03
C ALA A 22 -3.87 25.96 -0.08
N TYR A 23 -3.84 25.30 1.08
CA TYR A 23 -3.61 23.87 1.24
C TYR A 23 -2.24 23.33 0.78
N VAL A 24 -1.19 24.15 0.80
CA VAL A 24 0.16 23.72 0.41
C VAL A 24 0.69 22.58 1.29
N GLU A 25 0.39 22.60 2.59
CA GLU A 25 0.88 21.57 3.52
C GLU A 25 0.13 20.25 3.32
N GLU A 26 -1.18 20.29 3.09
CA GLU A 26 -2.01 19.12 2.83
C GLU A 26 -1.64 18.47 1.50
N LYS A 27 -1.30 19.28 0.47
CA LYS A 27 -0.75 18.77 -0.79
C LYS A 27 0.59 18.05 -0.58
N LYS A 28 1.49 18.61 0.25
CA LYS A 28 2.77 17.96 0.58
C LYS A 28 2.55 16.66 1.36
N GLU A 29 1.60 16.65 2.28
CA GLU A 29 1.24 15.44 3.04
C GLU A 29 0.75 14.33 2.11
N ILE A 30 -0.12 14.66 1.13
CA ILE A 30 -0.55 13.71 0.09
C ILE A 30 0.64 13.22 -0.74
N ASP A 31 1.54 14.11 -1.14
CA ASP A 31 2.68 13.75 -1.99
C ASP A 31 3.70 12.86 -1.25
N LEU A 32 3.95 13.13 0.04
CA LEU A 32 4.76 12.28 0.91
C LEU A 32 4.12 10.90 1.06
N LEU A 33 2.84 10.85 1.40
CA LEU A 33 2.10 9.60 1.56
C LEU A 33 2.03 8.80 0.24
N SER A 34 1.93 9.50 -0.90
CA SER A 34 1.99 8.87 -2.23
C SER A 34 3.34 8.24 -2.52
N THR A 35 4.44 8.91 -2.12
CA THR A 35 5.80 8.38 -2.25
C THR A 35 5.98 7.12 -1.41
N ASP A 36 5.47 7.14 -0.19
CA ASP A 36 5.51 5.99 0.72
C ASP A 36 4.69 4.80 0.19
N VAL A 37 3.48 5.06 -0.32
CA VAL A 37 2.63 4.03 -0.95
C VAL A 37 3.28 3.48 -2.22
N LEU A 38 3.97 4.30 -3.02
CA LEU A 38 4.73 3.84 -4.18
C LEU A 38 5.83 2.84 -3.80
N ALA A 39 6.43 3.02 -2.63
CA ALA A 39 7.48 2.15 -2.12
C ALA A 39 6.96 0.79 -1.58
N LEU A 40 5.64 0.62 -1.43
CA LEU A 40 5.04 -0.67 -1.05
C LEU A 40 5.38 -1.77 -2.05
N LYS A 41 5.76 -2.92 -1.50
CA LYS A 41 6.16 -4.14 -2.22
C LYS A 41 5.34 -5.33 -1.77
N ASN A 42 5.43 -6.41 -2.53
CA ASN A 42 4.73 -7.67 -2.23
C ASN A 42 5.28 -8.36 -0.97
N ASP A 43 6.49 -8.05 -0.52
CA ASP A 43 7.07 -8.54 0.73
C ASP A 43 6.84 -7.61 1.93
N SER A 44 6.22 -6.43 1.72
CA SER A 44 5.84 -5.54 2.81
C SER A 44 4.79 -6.21 3.72
N SER A 45 4.84 -5.93 5.02
CA SER A 45 3.97 -6.56 6.01
C SER A 45 2.53 -6.10 5.85
N GLY A 46 1.59 -6.94 6.31
CA GLY A 46 0.17 -6.57 6.35
C GLY A 46 -0.08 -5.31 7.17
N ASP A 47 0.60 -5.17 8.31
CA ASP A 47 0.49 -4.00 9.18
C ASP A 47 0.89 -2.70 8.47
N THR A 48 1.92 -2.73 7.61
CA THR A 48 2.31 -1.55 6.82
C THR A 48 1.21 -1.15 5.83
N PHE A 49 0.57 -2.10 5.16
CA PHE A 49 -0.58 -1.80 4.30
C PHE A 49 -1.76 -1.22 5.09
N LYS A 50 -2.04 -1.75 6.28
CA LYS A 50 -3.11 -1.23 7.16
C LYS A 50 -2.81 0.19 7.64
N ASP A 51 -1.58 0.46 8.11
CA ASP A 51 -1.17 1.79 8.57
C ASP A 51 -1.35 2.85 7.47
N TYR A 52 -0.95 2.55 6.24
CA TYR A 52 -1.18 3.47 5.12
C TYR A 52 -2.66 3.64 4.79
N LYS A 53 -3.47 2.57 4.86
CA LYS A 53 -4.93 2.71 4.70
C LYS A 53 -5.52 3.66 5.75
N ASP A 54 -5.16 3.49 7.01
CA ASP A 54 -5.67 4.31 8.10
C ASP A 54 -5.26 5.77 7.94
N LYS A 55 -4.02 6.03 7.52
CA LYS A 55 -3.53 7.38 7.16
C LYS A 55 -4.32 8.00 6.00
N ILE A 56 -4.54 7.25 4.92
CA ILE A 56 -5.32 7.72 3.76
C ILE A 56 -6.77 8.03 4.16
N ASN A 57 -7.38 7.19 5.00
CA ASN A 57 -8.75 7.40 5.49
C ASN A 57 -8.85 8.62 6.39
N LYS A 58 -7.89 8.80 7.30
CA LYS A 58 -7.82 9.98 8.17
C LYS A 58 -7.68 11.26 7.34
N LEU A 59 -6.81 11.23 6.33
CA LEU A 59 -6.60 12.35 5.41
C LEU A 59 -7.86 12.65 4.58
N LYS A 60 -8.56 11.61 4.10
CA LYS A 60 -9.83 11.76 3.39
C LYS A 60 -10.87 12.43 4.29
N GLU A 61 -10.99 12.01 5.54
CA GLU A 61 -11.95 12.57 6.49
C GLU A 61 -11.61 14.01 6.85
N SER A 62 -10.33 14.35 7.04
CA SER A 62 -9.92 15.72 7.35
C SER A 62 -10.11 16.69 6.19
N LEU A 63 -10.17 16.19 4.95
CA LEU A 63 -10.29 16.99 3.73
C LEU A 63 -11.70 16.97 3.12
N LYS A 64 -12.67 16.29 3.73
CA LYS A 64 -14.01 16.06 3.15
C LYS A 64 -14.79 17.34 2.83
N ASP A 65 -14.56 18.41 3.61
CA ASP A 65 -15.26 19.70 3.47
C ASP A 65 -14.45 20.71 2.65
N VAL A 66 -13.27 20.32 2.15
CA VAL A 66 -12.38 21.19 1.37
C VAL A 66 -12.75 21.14 -0.10
N SER A 67 -13.35 22.21 -0.63
CA SER A 67 -13.60 22.37 -2.06
C SER A 67 -12.36 22.90 -2.81
N ASN A 68 -11.33 22.05 -2.92
CA ASN A 68 -10.14 22.31 -3.75
C ASN A 68 -9.92 21.16 -4.75
N ALA A 69 -10.16 21.44 -6.03
CA ALA A 69 -10.13 20.43 -7.09
C ALA A 69 -8.77 19.72 -7.22
N GLU A 70 -7.65 20.44 -7.05
CA GLU A 70 -6.31 19.87 -7.16
C GLU A 70 -6.02 18.90 -6.00
N LEU A 71 -6.45 19.26 -4.79
CA LEU A 71 -6.31 18.44 -3.60
C LEU A 71 -7.17 17.17 -3.69
N GLU A 72 -8.41 17.31 -4.17
CA GLU A 72 -9.32 16.18 -4.43
C GLU A 72 -8.72 15.21 -5.46
N GLU A 73 -8.18 15.75 -6.57
CA GLU A 73 -7.52 14.93 -7.59
C GLU A 73 -6.30 14.18 -7.03
N LYS A 74 -5.45 14.86 -6.23
CA LYS A 74 -4.29 14.24 -5.57
C LYS A 74 -4.72 13.12 -4.61
N LEU A 75 -5.75 13.35 -3.79
CA LEU A 75 -6.29 12.36 -2.87
C LEU A 75 -6.87 11.14 -3.61
N LEU A 76 -7.60 11.35 -4.71
CA LEU A 76 -8.11 10.28 -5.55
C LEU A 76 -6.99 9.44 -6.17
N LYS A 77 -5.92 10.10 -6.67
CA LYS A 77 -4.73 9.42 -7.19
C LYS A 77 -4.04 8.57 -6.12
N LEU A 78 -3.88 9.10 -4.90
CA LEU A 78 -3.32 8.36 -3.77
C LEU A 78 -4.17 7.13 -3.42
N GLN A 79 -5.51 7.27 -3.37
CA GLN A 79 -6.41 6.15 -3.11
C GLN A 79 -6.33 5.07 -4.20
N SER A 80 -6.28 5.47 -5.47
CA SER A 80 -6.12 4.55 -6.59
C SER A 80 -4.79 3.80 -6.50
N LEU A 81 -3.70 4.54 -6.29
CA LEU A 81 -2.37 3.97 -6.14
C LEU A 81 -2.32 2.94 -5.01
N PHE A 82 -2.90 3.25 -3.85
CA PHE A 82 -2.96 2.31 -2.74
C PHE A 82 -3.76 1.05 -3.09
N LYS A 83 -4.91 1.20 -3.76
CA LYS A 83 -5.71 0.05 -4.22
C LYS A 83 -4.93 -0.84 -5.18
N ASP A 84 -4.20 -0.25 -6.12
CA ASP A 84 -3.39 -1.00 -7.08
C ASP A 84 -2.27 -1.79 -6.37
N LYS A 85 -1.61 -1.17 -5.38
CA LYS A 85 -0.59 -1.83 -4.55
C LYS A 85 -1.19 -2.95 -3.70
N LEU A 86 -2.35 -2.73 -3.09
CA LEU A 86 -3.05 -3.74 -2.29
C LEU A 86 -3.49 -4.93 -3.15
N ALA A 87 -4.03 -4.67 -4.34
CA ALA A 87 -4.39 -5.70 -5.30
C ALA A 87 -3.18 -6.54 -5.72
N ALA A 88 -2.05 -5.88 -6.05
CA ALA A 88 -0.81 -6.58 -6.39
C ALA A 88 -0.29 -7.47 -5.25
N LYS A 89 -0.34 -6.99 -4.00
CA LYS A 89 0.02 -7.78 -2.81
C LYS A 89 -0.91 -8.99 -2.64
N LEU A 90 -2.22 -8.81 -2.77
CA LEU A 90 -3.20 -9.89 -2.63
C LEU A 90 -3.03 -10.96 -3.72
N GLU A 91 -2.81 -10.55 -4.96
CA GLU A 91 -2.55 -11.49 -6.06
C GLU A 91 -1.23 -12.24 -5.87
N ALA A 92 -0.17 -11.56 -5.40
CA ALA A 92 1.09 -12.22 -5.07
C ALA A 92 0.93 -13.26 -3.95
N LEU A 93 0.19 -12.94 -2.88
CA LEU A 93 -0.12 -13.88 -1.79
C LEU A 93 -0.88 -15.11 -2.31
N LYS A 94 -1.94 -14.90 -3.12
CA LYS A 94 -2.71 -16.01 -3.72
C LYS A 94 -1.84 -16.87 -4.64
N ALA A 95 -0.99 -16.27 -5.46
CA ALA A 95 -0.09 -16.98 -6.36
C ALA A 95 0.95 -17.82 -5.60
N ALA A 96 1.54 -17.26 -4.53
CA ALA A 96 2.46 -17.99 -3.67
C ALA A 96 1.76 -19.17 -2.97
N LYS A 97 0.56 -18.95 -2.42
CA LYS A 97 -0.27 -20.02 -1.85
C LYS A 97 -0.53 -21.14 -2.86
N GLN A 98 -1.03 -20.80 -4.05
CA GLN A 98 -1.32 -21.79 -5.09
C GLN A 98 -0.08 -22.58 -5.51
N THR A 99 1.07 -21.91 -5.61
CA THR A 99 2.35 -22.55 -5.95
C THR A 99 2.77 -23.54 -4.87
N ILE A 100 2.67 -23.15 -3.58
CA ILE A 100 3.03 -24.00 -2.44
C ILE A 100 2.08 -25.21 -2.34
N GLU A 101 0.78 -25.00 -2.49
CA GLU A 101 -0.23 -26.07 -2.46
C GLU A 101 -0.03 -27.07 -3.60
N GLY A 102 0.36 -26.58 -4.78
CA GLY A 102 0.56 -27.35 -6.01
C GLY A 102 1.77 -28.28 -6.00
N TYR A 103 2.69 -28.18 -5.03
CA TYR A 103 3.80 -29.12 -4.91
C TYR A 103 3.30 -30.53 -4.54
N THR A 104 3.59 -31.52 -5.39
CA THR A 104 3.24 -32.93 -5.19
C THR A 104 4.16 -33.60 -4.17
N ASP A 105 5.48 -33.50 -4.34
CA ASP A 105 6.48 -33.92 -3.35
C ASP A 105 7.00 -32.70 -2.58
N LYS A 106 6.30 -32.37 -1.49
CA LYS A 106 6.63 -31.23 -0.63
C LYS A 106 7.98 -31.44 0.10
N ASP A 107 8.39 -32.68 0.35
CA ASP A 107 9.64 -32.96 1.06
C ASP A 107 10.87 -32.64 0.20
N GLN A 108 10.78 -32.81 -1.13
CA GLN A 108 11.82 -32.38 -2.07
C GLN A 108 11.77 -30.86 -2.36
N LYS A 109 10.66 -30.19 -2.02
CA LYS A 109 10.41 -28.78 -2.35
C LYS A 109 10.55 -27.81 -1.17
N LYS A 110 11.12 -28.24 -0.04
CA LYS A 110 11.31 -27.42 1.17
C LYS A 110 11.94 -26.04 0.90
N THR A 111 12.98 -25.99 0.07
CA THR A 111 13.64 -24.72 -0.28
C THR A 111 12.74 -23.81 -1.11
N ASP A 112 11.99 -24.39 -2.05
CA ASP A 112 11.07 -23.63 -2.91
C ASP A 112 9.91 -23.10 -2.06
N ILE A 113 9.30 -23.92 -1.20
CA ILE A 113 8.25 -23.50 -0.24
C ILE A 113 8.72 -22.32 0.61
N TRP A 114 9.93 -22.40 1.18
CA TRP A 114 10.48 -21.33 1.99
C TRP A 114 10.72 -20.04 1.20
N LYS A 115 11.23 -20.15 -0.04
CA LYS A 115 11.44 -18.99 -0.92
C LYS A 115 10.12 -18.34 -1.32
N GLU A 116 9.13 -19.13 -1.73
CA GLU A 116 7.81 -18.63 -2.14
C GLU A 116 7.11 -17.88 -1.00
N ALA A 117 7.13 -18.43 0.22
CA ALA A 117 6.59 -17.73 1.39
C ALA A 117 7.33 -16.40 1.64
N LYS A 118 8.66 -16.42 1.57
CA LYS A 118 9.49 -15.23 1.80
C LYS A 118 9.24 -14.12 0.77
N LEU A 119 9.00 -14.46 -0.49
CA LEU A 119 8.72 -13.49 -1.56
C LEU A 119 7.49 -12.63 -1.27
N VAL A 120 6.56 -13.14 -0.48
CA VAL A 120 5.33 -12.43 -0.07
C VAL A 120 5.40 -11.94 1.38
N GLY A 121 6.59 -11.91 1.98
CA GLY A 121 6.81 -11.39 3.32
C GLY A 121 6.38 -12.34 4.45
N VAL A 122 6.12 -13.61 4.14
CA VAL A 122 5.78 -14.65 5.12
C VAL A 122 7.03 -15.40 5.53
N THR A 123 7.30 -15.47 6.84
CA THR A 123 8.49 -16.13 7.38
C THR A 123 8.10 -17.44 8.06
N ILE A 124 8.54 -18.55 7.48
CA ILE A 124 8.40 -19.88 8.07
C ILE A 124 9.75 -20.44 8.49
N LYS A 125 9.75 -21.35 9.48
CA LYS A 125 10.97 -22.04 9.89
C LYS A 125 11.41 -23.03 8.81
N PHE A 126 12.65 -22.88 8.33
CA PHE A 126 13.24 -23.85 7.39
C PHE A 126 13.59 -25.16 8.10
N SER A 127 13.06 -26.28 7.61
CA SER A 127 13.31 -27.62 8.17
C SER A 127 14.19 -28.46 7.25
N GLY A 128 15.52 -28.26 7.36
CA GLY A 128 16.51 -28.90 6.48
C GLY A 128 16.80 -30.39 6.73
N SER A 129 16.17 -31.03 7.73
CA SER A 129 16.41 -32.45 7.98
C SER A 129 15.79 -33.34 6.90
N SER A 130 16.37 -34.52 6.68
CA SER A 130 15.86 -35.56 5.79
C SER A 130 14.62 -36.29 6.32
N THR A 131 14.10 -35.88 7.49
CA THR A 131 12.87 -36.44 8.05
C THR A 131 11.71 -36.23 7.09
N SER A 132 11.02 -37.31 6.74
CA SER A 132 9.81 -37.26 5.92
C SER A 132 8.69 -36.52 6.65
N GLY A 133 7.87 -35.80 5.89
CA GLY A 133 6.74 -35.00 6.37
C GLY A 133 7.10 -33.57 6.78
N ASN A 134 8.37 -33.20 6.80
CA ASN A 134 8.78 -31.83 7.13
C ASN A 134 8.41 -30.83 6.04
N GLY A 135 8.45 -31.24 4.77
CA GLY A 135 7.98 -30.41 3.66
C GLY A 135 6.47 -30.16 3.71
N ALA A 136 5.70 -31.18 4.11
CA ALA A 136 4.25 -31.03 4.32
C ALA A 136 3.95 -30.03 5.43
N LYS A 137 4.63 -30.14 6.58
CA LYS A 137 4.49 -29.18 7.69
C LYS A 137 4.87 -27.75 7.29
N MET A 138 5.98 -27.58 6.57
CA MET A 138 6.39 -26.27 6.07
C MET A 138 5.36 -25.68 5.11
N SER A 139 4.78 -26.50 4.22
CA SER A 139 3.72 -26.07 3.31
C SER A 139 2.48 -25.64 4.06
N GLU A 140 2.03 -26.40 5.05
CA GLU A 140 0.85 -26.09 5.85
C GLU A 140 1.04 -24.79 6.64
N GLU A 141 2.19 -24.61 7.29
CA GLU A 141 2.52 -23.40 8.02
C GLU A 141 2.57 -22.17 7.10
N ALA A 142 3.18 -22.30 5.92
CA ALA A 142 3.24 -21.22 4.95
C ALA A 142 1.86 -20.81 4.45
N VAL A 143 1.04 -21.77 4.03
CA VAL A 143 -0.32 -21.50 3.53
C VAL A 143 -1.18 -20.86 4.61
N LYS A 144 -1.11 -21.37 5.85
CA LYS A 144 -1.84 -20.79 6.98
C LYS A 144 -1.47 -19.33 7.23
N GLN A 145 -0.18 -19.01 7.30
CA GLN A 145 0.25 -17.62 7.51
C GLN A 145 -0.13 -16.72 6.31
N ILE A 146 -0.06 -17.23 5.08
CA ILE A 146 -0.52 -16.49 3.89
C ILE A 146 -2.02 -16.18 3.99
N ASP A 147 -2.84 -17.15 4.38
CA ASP A 147 -4.29 -16.96 4.55
C ASP A 147 -4.61 -15.95 5.66
N GLU A 148 -3.88 -15.98 6.78
CA GLU A 148 -4.01 -14.97 7.84
C GLU A 148 -3.74 -13.55 7.31
N VAL A 149 -2.69 -13.37 6.50
CA VAL A 149 -2.37 -12.07 5.89
C VAL A 149 -3.44 -11.66 4.86
N ILE A 150 -3.91 -12.58 4.02
CA ILE A 150 -4.99 -12.30 3.05
C ILE A 150 -6.25 -11.84 3.79
N ASN A 151 -6.67 -12.59 4.81
CA ASN A 151 -7.87 -12.27 5.59
C ASN A 151 -7.75 -10.92 6.28
N PHE A 152 -6.58 -10.63 6.87
CA PHE A 152 -6.30 -9.34 7.49
C PHE A 152 -6.43 -8.18 6.49
N LEU A 153 -5.85 -8.33 5.29
CA LEU A 153 -5.87 -7.30 4.26
C LEU A 153 -7.24 -7.14 3.58
N GLN A 154 -8.03 -8.21 3.46
CA GLN A 154 -9.39 -8.15 2.94
C GLN A 154 -10.37 -7.53 3.93
N TRP A 155 -10.25 -7.86 5.22
CA TRP A 155 -11.04 -7.21 6.26
C TRP A 155 -10.67 -5.73 6.41
N ALA A 156 -9.39 -5.42 6.21
CA ALA A 156 -8.91 -4.07 6.06
C ALA A 156 -9.16 -3.48 4.67
N ASN A 157 -10.11 -3.95 3.85
CA ASN A 157 -10.50 -3.32 2.57
C ASN A 157 -11.91 -2.74 2.68
#